data_AF-A0A8T4NUA4-F1
#
_entry.id   AF-A0A8T4NUA4-F1
#
_cell.length_a   1.000
_cell.length_b   1.000
_cell.length_c   1.000
_cell.angle_alpha   90.00
_cell.angle_beta   90.00
_cell.angle_gamma   90.00
#
_symmetry.space_group_name_H-M   'P 1'
#
loop_
_entity.id
_entity.type
_entity.pdbx_description
1 polymer ?
#
loop_
_entity_poly.entity_id
_entity_poly.type
_entity_poly.pdbx_seq_one_letter_code
_entity_poly.pdbx_strand_id
1 'polypeptide(L)'
;DNTVRFAPKGSYTLGEHTSESLAKDGNVISEYLQEGAEKLGETAETFNRNPYVWGLNIDEGANPILRVSAVVDCVGRLLVDGNLFGNGRDGHAFGVL
;
A
#
# COMPACT_ATOMS: atom_id res chain seq x y z
N ASP A 1 -11.46 5.71 15.85
CA ASP A 1 -11.94 5.12 14.60
C ASP A 1 -10.81 4.27 14.05
N ASN A 2 -10.97 2.95 14.01
CA ASN A 2 -9.90 1.99 13.65
C ASN A 2 -9.84 1.74 12.14
N THR A 3 -10.30 2.69 11.34
CA THR A 3 -10.35 2.62 9.87
C THR A 3 -9.18 3.35 9.21
N VAL A 4 -8.49 4.21 9.96
CA VAL A 4 -7.35 4.98 9.48
C VAL A 4 -6.05 4.28 9.85
N ARG A 5 -5.14 4.16 8.87
CA ARG A 5 -3.79 3.62 9.05
C ARG A 5 -2.76 4.67 8.65
N PHE A 6 -1.70 4.77 9.45
CA PHE A 6 -0.62 5.72 9.24
C PHE A 6 0.71 4.98 9.20
N ALA A 7 1.52 5.28 8.19
CA ALA A 7 2.90 4.86 8.09
C ALA A 7 3.78 6.12 7.95
N PRO A 8 4.78 6.33 8.82
CA PRO A 8 5.70 7.46 8.71
C PRO A 8 6.36 7.53 7.33
N LYS A 9 6.57 8.74 6.80
CA LYS A 9 7.40 8.92 5.60
C LYS A 9 8.80 8.34 5.87
N GLY A 10 9.29 7.53 4.94
CA GLY A 10 10.56 6.81 5.10
C GLY A 10 10.46 5.46 5.82
N SER A 11 9.30 5.10 6.40
CA SER A 11 9.05 3.72 6.86
C SER A 11 8.51 2.82 5.75
N TYR A 12 8.16 3.38 4.60
CA TYR A 12 7.63 2.64 3.45
C TYR A 12 8.31 3.10 2.16
N THR A 13 8.31 2.21 1.16
CA THR A 13 8.77 2.49 -0.20
C THR A 13 7.60 2.35 -1.17
N LEU A 14 7.60 3.17 -2.23
CA LEU A 14 6.66 3.01 -3.34
C LEU A 14 7.38 2.30 -4.49
N GLY A 15 6.65 1.49 -5.25
CA GLY A 15 7.23 0.75 -6.37
C GLY A 15 7.34 -0.75 -6.09
N GLU A 16 8.36 -1.38 -6.69
CA GLU A 16 8.59 -2.82 -6.55
C GLU A 16 9.26 -3.17 -5.23
N HIS A 17 8.78 -4.26 -4.62
CA HIS A 17 9.34 -4.85 -3.41
C HIS A 17 9.85 -6.25 -3.68
N THR A 18 10.90 -6.68 -2.99
CA THR A 18 11.14 -8.11 -2.77
C THR A 18 10.17 -8.62 -1.72
N SER A 19 9.99 -9.94 -1.62
CA SER A 19 9.20 -10.55 -0.53
C SER A 19 9.65 -10.08 0.86
N GLU A 20 10.96 -10.00 1.08
CA GLU A 20 11.52 -9.51 2.33
C GLU A 20 11.24 -8.01 2.56
N SER A 21 11.38 -7.17 1.52
CA SER A 21 11.14 -5.73 1.67
C SER A 21 9.65 -5.41 1.79
N LEU A 22 8.75 -6.24 1.25
CA LEU A 22 7.31 -6.11 1.43
C LEU A 22 6.91 -6.41 2.88
N ALA A 23 7.45 -7.49 3.47
CA ALA A 23 7.17 -7.88 4.85
C ALA A 23 7.59 -6.83 5.89
N LYS A 24 8.57 -6.00 5.55
CA LYS A 24 9.11 -4.94 6.41
C LYS A 24 8.58 -3.55 6.06
N ASP A 25 7.71 -3.42 5.05
CA ASP A 25 7.21 -2.13 4.60
C ASP A 25 6.20 -1.57 5.61
N GLY A 26 6.45 -0.34 6.08
CA GLY A 26 5.63 0.29 7.11
C GLY A 26 4.19 0.59 6.67
N ASN A 27 3.92 0.79 5.38
CA ASN A 27 2.57 0.95 4.87
C ASN A 27 1.83 -0.38 4.95
N VAL A 28 2.46 -1.45 4.50
CA VAL A 28 1.91 -2.82 4.57
C VAL A 28 1.70 -3.25 6.02
N ILE A 29 2.65 -3.00 6.92
CA ILE A 29 2.52 -3.29 8.36
C ILE A 29 1.39 -2.48 8.98
N SER A 30 1.23 -1.20 8.61
CA SER A 30 0.12 -0.40 9.15
C SER A 30 -1.23 -1.00 8.76
N GLU A 31 -1.34 -1.56 7.56
CA GLU A 31 -2.59 -2.10 7.03
C GLU A 31 -2.91 -3.50 7.56
N TYR A 32 -1.90 -4.38 7.61
CA TYR A 32 -2.06 -5.81 7.87
C TYR A 32 -1.49 -6.29 9.21
N LEU A 33 -0.90 -5.37 10.00
CA LEU A 33 -0.06 -5.68 11.15
C LEU A 33 1.21 -6.46 10.74
N GLN A 34 2.16 -6.57 11.66
CA GLN A 34 3.44 -7.25 11.44
C GLN A 34 3.23 -8.67 10.86
N GLU A 35 2.40 -9.48 11.51
CA GLU A 35 2.14 -10.86 11.09
C GLU A 35 1.49 -10.94 9.70
N GLY A 36 0.59 -10.01 9.37
CA GLY A 36 -0.04 -9.98 8.06
C GLY A 36 0.93 -9.53 6.96
N ALA A 37 1.80 -8.57 7.24
CA ALA A 37 2.86 -8.15 6.32
C ALA A 37 3.85 -9.30 6.03
N GLU A 38 4.24 -10.05 7.06
CA GLU A 38 5.11 -11.24 6.91
C GLU A 38 4.46 -12.29 6.01
N LYS A 39 3.19 -12.63 6.24
CA LYS A 39 2.44 -13.57 5.37
C LYS A 39 2.29 -13.06 3.94
N LEU A 40 2.12 -11.75 3.74
CA LEU A 40 2.08 -11.15 2.41
C LEU A 40 3.43 -11.29 1.71
N GLY A 41 4.54 -11.08 2.43
CA GLY A 41 5.89 -11.34 1.92
C GLY A 41 6.09 -12.79 1.50
N GLU A 42 5.75 -13.74 2.37
CA GLU A 42 5.83 -15.18 2.06
C GLU A 42 4.99 -15.55 0.83
N THR A 43 3.74 -15.06 0.76
CA THR A 43 2.85 -15.36 -0.36
C THR A 43 3.37 -14.74 -1.66
N ALA A 44 4.04 -13.58 -1.60
CA ALA A 44 4.60 -12.90 -2.76
C ALA A 44 5.66 -13.74 -3.50
N GLU A 45 6.36 -14.65 -2.82
CA GLU A 45 7.33 -15.56 -3.45
C GLU A 45 6.70 -16.51 -4.49
N THR A 46 5.40 -16.77 -4.36
CA THR A 46 4.67 -17.65 -5.28
C THR A 46 4.32 -16.99 -6.61
N PHE A 47 4.50 -15.66 -6.72
CA PHE A 47 4.17 -14.90 -7.91
C PHE A 47 5.41 -14.66 -8.79
N ASN A 48 5.22 -14.71 -10.11
CA ASN A 48 6.28 -14.53 -11.10
C ASN A 48 6.80 -13.08 -11.20
N ARG A 49 6.20 -12.15 -10.48
CA ARG A 49 6.55 -10.74 -10.49
C ARG A 49 6.62 -10.23 -9.06
N ASN A 50 7.61 -9.39 -8.82
CA ASN A 50 7.77 -8.68 -7.56
C ASN A 50 6.46 -7.94 -7.19
N PRO A 51 6.03 -7.98 -5.92
CA PRO A 51 4.91 -7.19 -5.43
C PRO A 51 5.16 -5.70 -5.64
N TYR A 52 4.08 -4.94 -5.79
CA TYR A 52 4.13 -3.50 -6.06
C TYR A 52 3.23 -2.73 -5.10
N VAL A 53 3.80 -1.72 -4.44
CA VAL A 53 3.07 -0.81 -3.56
C VAL A 53 2.80 0.49 -4.31
N TRP A 54 1.52 0.80 -4.52
CA TRP A 54 1.10 2.04 -5.16
C TRP A 54 0.89 3.15 -4.14
N GLY A 55 1.26 4.36 -4.52
CA GLY A 55 1.00 5.55 -3.72
C GLY A 55 1.45 6.82 -4.41
N LEU A 56 1.15 7.95 -3.79
CA LEU A 56 1.62 9.25 -4.23
C LEU A 56 2.89 9.60 -3.46
N ASN A 57 3.96 9.91 -4.20
CA ASN A 57 5.10 10.60 -3.61
C ASN A 57 4.72 12.08 -3.49
N ILE A 58 4.41 12.51 -2.27
CA ILE A 58 3.99 13.87 -1.98
C ILE A 58 5.19 14.60 -1.38
N ASP A 59 5.62 15.66 -2.05
CA ASP A 59 6.65 16.56 -1.55
C ASP A 59 6.18 17.22 -0.25
N GLU A 60 7.11 17.53 0.65
CA GLU A 60 6.78 18.24 1.89
C GLU A 60 6.09 19.57 1.55
N GLY A 61 4.87 19.76 2.05
CA GLY A 61 4.05 20.95 1.80
C GLY A 61 2.93 20.78 0.76
N ALA A 62 2.83 19.63 0.09
CA ALA A 62 1.67 19.30 -0.74
C ALA A 62 0.60 18.55 0.09
N ASN A 63 -0.66 19.03 0.08
CA ASN A 63 -1.82 18.32 0.62
C ASN A 63 -2.13 17.07 -0.26
N PRO A 64 -2.60 15.92 0.28
CA PRO A 64 -3.41 15.79 1.51
C PRO A 64 -2.83 14.87 2.61
N ILE A 65 -3.43 14.99 3.80
CA ILE A 65 -2.93 14.53 5.11
C ILE A 65 -3.32 13.07 5.46
N LEU A 66 -4.19 12.39 4.70
CA LEU A 66 -4.73 11.06 5.02
C LEU A 66 -4.96 10.18 3.77
N ARG A 67 -4.76 8.85 3.90
CA ARG A 67 -4.82 7.85 2.80
C ARG A 67 -5.63 6.61 3.19
N VAL A 68 -6.24 5.95 2.21
CA VAL A 68 -6.95 4.67 2.33
C VAL A 68 -6.39 3.71 1.29
N SER A 69 -6.14 2.46 1.67
CA SER A 69 -5.57 1.42 0.81
C SER A 69 -6.54 0.25 0.59
N ALA A 70 -6.36 -0.46 -0.53
CA ALA A 70 -7.08 -1.68 -0.87
C ALA A 70 -6.12 -2.75 -1.42
N VAL A 71 -6.37 -4.03 -1.12
CA VAL A 71 -5.66 -5.16 -1.72
C VAL A 71 -6.45 -5.78 -2.87
N VAL A 72 -5.79 -5.98 -4.01
CA VAL A 72 -6.37 -6.62 -5.20
C VAL A 72 -5.39 -7.58 -5.86
N ASP A 73 -5.91 -8.59 -6.57
CA ASP A 73 -5.14 -9.36 -7.57
C ASP A 73 -5.38 -8.72 -8.95
N CYS A 74 -4.30 -8.40 -9.66
CA CYS A 74 -4.37 -7.88 -11.01
C CYS A 74 -3.25 -8.46 -11.90
N VAL A 75 -3.64 -9.14 -12.98
CA VAL A 75 -2.73 -9.74 -13.97
C VAL A 75 -1.66 -10.65 -13.34
N GLY A 76 -2.04 -11.45 -12.34
CA GLY A 76 -1.14 -12.40 -11.68
C GLY A 76 -0.10 -11.73 -10.78
N ARG A 77 -0.44 -10.60 -10.18
CA ARG A 77 0.36 -9.88 -9.18
C ARG A 77 -0.56 -9.41 -8.06
N LEU A 78 -0.11 -9.56 -6.82
CA LEU A 78 -0.74 -8.95 -5.65
C LEU A 78 -0.43 -7.45 -5.60
N LEU A 79 -1.46 -6.62 -5.49
CA LEU A 79 -1.36 -5.16 -5.40
C LEU A 79 -1.91 -4.67 -4.07
N VAL A 80 -1.17 -3.77 -3.43
CA VAL A 80 -1.65 -2.92 -2.34
C VAL A 80 -1.77 -1.50 -2.91
N ASP A 81 -2.99 -1.03 -3.11
CA ASP A 81 -3.31 0.24 -3.77
C ASP A 81 -3.81 1.28 -2.78
N GLY A 82 -2.96 2.28 -2.49
CA GLY A 82 -3.25 3.40 -1.59
C GLY A 82 -3.89 4.63 -2.25
N ASN A 83 -4.29 4.57 -3.54
CA ASN A 83 -4.64 5.77 -4.30
C ASN A 83 -5.64 5.52 -5.44
N LEU A 84 -6.93 5.70 -5.15
CA LEU A 84 -7.93 5.72 -6.20
C LEU A 84 -8.77 7.02 -6.14
N PHE A 85 -8.26 8.16 -6.61
CA PHE A 85 -9.05 9.40 -6.65
C PHE A 85 -10.08 9.37 -7.81
N GLY A 86 -11.40 9.43 -7.54
CA GLY A 86 -12.40 9.81 -8.55
C GLY A 86 -13.62 8.88 -8.75
N ASN A 87 -14.80 9.47 -8.81
CA ASN A 87 -16.13 8.88 -8.97
C ASN A 87 -16.43 8.21 -10.34
N GLY A 88 -15.48 7.49 -10.93
CA GLY A 88 -15.68 6.74 -12.16
C GLY A 88 -14.80 5.50 -12.25
N ARG A 89 -15.37 4.34 -11.90
CA ARG A 89 -14.92 2.93 -12.11
C ARG A 89 -13.47 2.54 -11.82
N ASP A 90 -12.57 3.47 -11.53
CA ASP A 90 -11.15 3.31 -11.24
C ASP A 90 -10.75 4.38 -10.20
N GLY A 91 -11.46 4.44 -9.05
CA GLY A 91 -11.33 5.59 -8.13
C GLY A 91 -12.05 5.52 -6.76
N HIS A 92 -11.58 4.76 -5.76
CA HIS A 92 -11.93 4.90 -4.33
C HIS A 92 -10.74 5.12 -3.34
N ALA A 93 -10.24 6.34 -3.26
CA ALA A 93 -9.50 6.95 -2.14
C ALA A 93 -10.19 8.29 -1.90
N PHE A 94 -10.93 8.35 -0.79
CA PHE A 94 -11.54 9.57 -0.28
C PHE A 94 -10.50 10.30 0.56
N GLY A 95 -10.08 11.50 0.12
CA GLY A 95 -9.44 12.47 0.99
C GLY A 95 -10.52 13.24 1.76
N VAL A 96 -10.49 13.20 3.09
CA VAL A 96 -11.31 14.07 3.96
C VAL A 96 -10.35 14.99 4.71
N LEU A 97 -10.78 16.25 4.88
CA LEU A 97 -10.09 17.32 5.63
C LEU A 97 -9.70 16.92 7.05
#